data_AF-A0A917BJC3-F1
#
_entry.id   AF-A0A917BJC3-F1
#
_cell.length_a   1.000
_cell.length_b   1.000
_cell.length_c   1.000
_cell.angle_alpha   90.00
_cell.angle_beta   90.00
_cell.angle_gamma   90.00
#
_symmetry.space_group_name_H-M   'P 1'
#
loop_
_entity.id
_entity.type
_entity.pdbx_description
1 polymer ?
#
loop_
_entity_poly.entity_id
_entity_poly.type
_entity_poly.pdbx_seq_one_letter_code
_entity_poly.pdbx_strand_id
1 'polypeptide(L)'
;MRHLTERLPWLAVLVALATAVLLLFGPLWSTAAGENPLERPSGVDYGAVLRLGLPTVIVLASLAVALAGRPHRWLGALALVVLGYAVVVAPSPVGLWFAPAALLTLLGYAVTVTGRGQPDSAAV
;
A
#
# COMPACT_ATOMS: atom_id res chain seq x y z
N MET A 1 -5.76 10.75 22.60
CA MET A 1 -6.02 9.53 21.82
C MET A 1 -6.58 9.81 20.41
N ARG A 2 -7.49 10.77 20.22
CA ARG A 2 -8.08 11.12 18.90
C ARG A 2 -7.04 11.40 17.79
N HIS A 3 -6.00 12.18 18.11
CA HIS A 3 -4.90 12.48 17.18
C HIS A 3 -4.05 11.28 16.77
N LEU A 4 -4.00 10.21 17.58
CA LEU A 4 -3.28 8.99 17.25
C LEU A 4 -4.06 8.16 16.23
N THR A 5 -5.39 8.06 16.39
CA THR A 5 -6.26 7.35 15.44
C THR A 5 -6.32 8.03 14.07
N GLU A 6 -6.29 9.36 14.02
CA GLU A 6 -6.26 10.12 12.76
C GLU A 6 -4.95 9.96 11.99
N ARG A 7 -3.85 9.63 12.68
CA ARG A 7 -2.54 9.42 12.07
C ARG A 7 -2.31 7.98 11.58
N LEU A 8 -3.20 7.05 11.93
CA LEU A 8 -3.02 5.63 11.59
C LEU A 8 -2.91 5.38 10.07
N PRO A 9 -3.77 5.96 9.20
CA PRO A 9 -3.62 5.78 7.75
C PRO A 9 -2.29 6.32 7.22
N TRP A 10 -1.82 7.45 7.76
CA TRP A 10 -0.53 8.04 7.39
C TRP A 10 0.65 7.17 7.85
N LEU A 11 0.54 6.57 9.03
CA LEU A 11 1.53 5.61 9.50
C LEU A 11 1.58 4.37 8.59
N ALA A 12 0.43 3.90 8.10
CA ALA A 12 0.38 2.81 7.13
C ALA A 12 1.12 3.16 5.82
N VAL A 13 0.95 4.39 5.31
CA VAL A 13 1.69 4.90 4.14
C VAL A 13 3.19 4.91 4.38
N LEU A 14 3.64 5.39 5.55
CA LEU A 14 5.05 5.40 5.91
C LEU A 14 5.64 3.98 5.98
N VAL A 15 4.89 3.03 6.55
CA VAL A 15 5.31 1.63 6.58
C VAL A 15 5.37 1.04 5.18
N ALA A 16 4.39 1.30 4.31
CA ALA A 16 4.42 0.86 2.91
C ALA A 16 5.64 1.41 2.16
N LEU A 17 5.93 2.71 2.32
CA LEU A 17 7.10 3.36 1.72
C LEU A 17 8.40 2.76 2.25
N ALA A 18 8.53 2.61 3.57
CA ALA A 18 9.71 2.02 4.19
C ALA A 18 9.94 0.59 3.70
N THR A 19 8.89 -0.23 3.62
CA THR A 19 8.97 -1.58 3.04
C THR A 19 9.43 -1.53 1.59
N ALA A 20 8.87 -0.64 0.76
CA ALA A 20 9.28 -0.52 -0.64
C ALA A 20 10.76 -0.13 -0.77
N VAL A 21 11.25 0.81 0.04
CA VAL A 21 12.67 1.21 0.09
C VAL A 21 13.55 0.05 0.56
N LEU A 22 13.14 -0.66 1.61
CA LEU A 22 13.86 -1.83 2.12
C LEU A 22 13.91 -2.97 1.10
N LEU A 23 12.86 -3.20 0.33
CA LEU A 23 12.88 -4.22 -0.71
C LEU A 23 13.70 -3.79 -1.94
N LEU A 24 13.72 -2.49 -2.23
CA LEU A 24 14.53 -1.94 -3.32
C LEU A 24 16.04 -2.06 -3.04
N PHE A 25 16.46 -1.84 -1.80
CA PHE A 25 17.88 -1.82 -1.42
C PHE A 25 18.34 -3.00 -0.56
N GLY A 26 17.42 -3.89 -0.18
CA GLY A 26 17.67 -4.86 0.87
C GLY A 26 17.71 -6.31 0.38
N PRO A 27 17.27 -7.26 1.22
CA PRO A 27 17.77 -8.63 1.22
C PRO A 27 17.34 -9.48 0.02
N LEU A 28 16.44 -8.98 -0.83
CA LEU A 28 16.02 -9.67 -2.03
C LEU A 28 17.03 -9.56 -3.18
N TRP A 29 18.01 -8.65 -3.06
CA TRP A 29 19.08 -8.47 -4.03
C TRP A 29 20.36 -9.12 -3.49
N SER A 30 20.71 -10.29 -4.02
CA SER A 30 21.98 -10.96 -3.71
C SER A 30 23.01 -10.81 -4.84
N THR A 31 22.56 -10.80 -6.10
CA THR A 31 23.44 -10.68 -7.28
C THR A 31 22.69 -10.05 -8.46
N ALA A 32 23.42 -9.45 -9.41
CA ALA A 32 22.89 -9.01 -10.70
C ALA A 32 23.07 -10.06 -11.84
N ALA A 33 23.48 -11.29 -11.50
CA ALA A 33 23.72 -12.34 -12.49
C ALA A 33 22.38 -12.80 -13.10
N GLY A 34 22.33 -12.91 -14.44
CA GLY A 34 21.11 -13.27 -15.18
C GLY A 34 20.13 -12.11 -15.47
N GLU A 35 20.42 -10.89 -15.00
CA GLU A 35 19.69 -9.67 -15.36
C GLU A 35 20.20 -9.03 -16.67
N ASN A 36 21.19 -9.64 -17.33
CA ASN A 36 21.77 -9.13 -18.57
C ASN A 36 20.68 -9.04 -19.66
N PRO A 37 20.36 -7.83 -20.16
CA PRO A 37 19.34 -7.67 -21.19
C PRO A 37 19.63 -8.45 -22.47
N LEU A 38 20.90 -8.75 -22.73
CA LEU A 38 21.35 -9.50 -23.91
C LEU A 38 21.10 -11.01 -23.81
N GLU A 39 20.87 -11.52 -22.60
CA GLU A 39 20.64 -12.96 -22.34
C GLU A 39 19.15 -13.29 -22.15
N ARG A 40 18.27 -12.28 -22.11
CA ARG A 40 16.82 -12.49 -21.96
C ARG A 40 16.19 -13.08 -23.23
N PRO A 41 15.21 -13.99 -23.10
CA PRO A 41 14.38 -14.42 -24.22
C PRO A 41 13.77 -13.21 -24.95
N SER A 42 13.70 -13.28 -26.28
CA SER A 42 13.09 -12.21 -27.08
C SER A 42 11.58 -12.13 -26.80
N GLY A 43 11.10 -10.95 -26.39
CA GLY A 43 9.70 -10.69 -26.08
C GLY A 43 9.51 -9.85 -24.81
N VAL A 44 8.37 -9.16 -24.70
CA VAL A 44 8.02 -8.42 -23.48
C VAL A 44 7.39 -9.37 -22.48
N ASP A 45 8.04 -9.59 -21.34
CA ASP A 45 7.41 -10.25 -20.20
C ASP A 45 6.49 -9.25 -19.47
N TYR A 46 5.27 -9.13 -19.96
CA TYR A 46 4.23 -8.29 -19.35
C TYR A 46 3.95 -8.68 -17.90
N GLY A 47 4.12 -9.96 -17.53
CA GLY A 47 3.94 -10.44 -16.17
C GLY A 47 5.01 -9.87 -15.23
N ALA A 48 6.27 -9.87 -15.66
CA ALA A 48 7.37 -9.25 -14.92
C ALA A 48 7.18 -7.72 -14.78
N VAL A 49 6.78 -7.03 -15.86
CA VAL A 49 6.52 -5.59 -15.83
C VAL A 49 5.41 -5.24 -14.83
N LEU A 50 4.30 -5.97 -14.86
CA LEU A 50 3.20 -5.77 -13.91
C LEU A 50 3.63 -6.03 -12.47
N ARG A 51 4.43 -7.08 -12.23
CA ARG A 51 4.97 -7.39 -10.90
C ARG A 51 5.90 -6.30 -10.39
N LEU A 52 6.70 -5.70 -11.26
CA LEU A 52 7.60 -4.60 -10.90
C LEU A 52 6.85 -3.37 -10.41
N GLY A 53 5.64 -3.13 -10.93
CA GLY A 53 4.77 -2.03 -10.51
C GLY A 53 4.00 -2.26 -9.21
N LEU A 54 3.93 -3.50 -8.70
CA LEU A 54 3.11 -3.83 -7.52
C LEU A 54 3.47 -3.05 -6.26
N PRO A 55 4.76 -2.88 -5.88
CA PRO A 55 5.13 -2.05 -4.74
C PRO A 55 4.59 -0.61 -4.85
N THR A 56 4.65 -0.02 -6.05
CA THR A 56 4.11 1.32 -6.31
C THR A 56 2.60 1.34 -6.15
N VAL A 57 1.89 0.34 -6.69
CA VAL A 57 0.43 0.21 -6.53
C VAL A 57 0.04 0.10 -5.05
N ILE A 58 0.77 -0.68 -4.26
CA ILE A 58 0.53 -0.86 -2.82
C ILE A 58 0.68 0.47 -2.06
N VAL A 59 1.74 1.23 -2.35
CA VAL A 59 1.98 2.56 -1.75
C VAL A 59 0.88 3.54 -2.15
N LEU A 60 0.54 3.61 -3.45
CA LEU A 60 -0.50 4.51 -3.94
C LEU A 60 -1.89 4.16 -3.39
N ALA A 61 -2.21 2.87 -3.27
CA ALA A 61 -3.46 2.43 -2.68
C ALA A 61 -3.54 2.79 -1.19
N SER A 62 -2.44 2.61 -0.44
CA SER A 62 -2.35 3.04 0.96
C SER A 62 -2.51 4.56 1.11
N LEU A 63 -1.90 5.33 0.21
CA LEU A 63 -2.03 6.78 0.17
C LEU A 63 -3.47 7.20 -0.18
N ALA A 64 -4.10 6.55 -1.16
CA ALA A 64 -5.49 6.80 -1.52
C ALA A 64 -6.44 6.55 -0.35
N VAL A 65 -6.21 5.52 0.47
CA VAL A 65 -6.96 5.29 1.71
C VAL A 65 -6.72 6.41 2.73
N ALA A 66 -5.48 6.86 2.91
CA ALA A 66 -5.16 7.94 3.83
C ALA A 66 -5.79 9.28 3.42
N LEU A 67 -5.90 9.54 2.12
CA LEU A 67 -6.55 10.72 1.55
C LEU A 67 -8.08 10.60 1.48
N ALA A 68 -8.60 9.36 1.42
CA ALA A 68 -10.02 9.07 1.45
C ALA A 68 -10.59 9.36 2.85
N GLY A 69 -10.85 10.63 3.11
CA GLY A 69 -11.63 11.06 4.26
C GLY A 69 -13.08 10.55 4.20
N ARG A 70 -13.87 10.89 5.22
CA ARG A 70 -15.27 10.47 5.36
C ARG A 70 -16.17 10.68 4.14
N PRO A 71 -16.18 11.86 3.46
CA PRO A 71 -17.05 12.07 2.30
C PRO A 71 -16.71 11.13 1.12
N HIS A 72 -15.49 10.59 1.09
CA HIS A 72 -14.97 9.76 0.00
C HIS A 72 -14.71 8.32 0.44
N ARG A 73 -15.43 7.81 1.45
CA ARG A 73 -15.24 6.45 1.99
C ARG A 73 -15.27 5.35 0.93
N TRP A 74 -16.06 5.52 -0.12
CA TRP A 74 -16.13 4.54 -1.22
C TRP A 74 -14.83 4.48 -2.04
N LEU A 75 -14.13 5.61 -2.22
CA LEU A 75 -12.79 5.64 -2.82
C LEU A 75 -11.78 4.90 -1.94
N GLY A 76 -11.88 5.07 -0.61
CA GLY A 76 -11.07 4.32 0.35
C GLY A 76 -11.34 2.81 0.29
N ALA A 77 -12.61 2.40 0.19
CA ALA A 77 -12.97 1.00 0.00
C ALA A 77 -12.41 0.42 -1.31
N LEU A 78 -12.54 1.16 -2.40
CA LEU A 78 -11.97 0.76 -3.70
C LEU A 78 -10.45 0.61 -3.61
N ALA A 79 -9.78 1.58 -3.01
CA ALA A 79 -8.33 1.54 -2.79
C ALA A 79 -7.92 0.35 -1.91
N LEU A 80 -8.70 -0.01 -0.88
CA LEU A 80 -8.47 -1.21 -0.08
C LEU A 80 -8.59 -2.50 -0.89
N VAL A 81 -9.58 -2.60 -1.79
CA VAL A 81 -9.73 -3.77 -2.67
C VAL A 81 -8.51 -3.89 -3.59
N VAL A 82 -8.08 -2.78 -4.19
CA VAL A 82 -6.86 -2.74 -5.02
C VAL A 82 -5.63 -3.14 -4.22
N LEU A 83 -5.48 -2.63 -2.99
CA LEU A 83 -4.39 -2.99 -2.09
C LEU A 83 -4.38 -4.49 -1.78
N GLY A 84 -5.53 -5.05 -1.40
CA GLY A 84 -5.66 -6.48 -1.08
C GLY A 84 -5.31 -7.35 -2.29
N TYR A 85 -5.81 -7.00 -3.47
CA TYR A 85 -5.47 -7.70 -4.72
C TYR A 85 -3.98 -7.63 -5.02
N ALA A 86 -3.36 -6.44 -4.91
CA ALA A 86 -1.94 -6.24 -5.18
C ALA A 86 -1.06 -7.06 -4.21
N VAL A 87 -1.41 -7.14 -2.93
CA VAL A 87 -0.69 -7.94 -1.93
C VAL A 87 -0.83 -9.44 -2.19
N VAL A 88 -2.02 -9.92 -2.59
CA VAL A 88 -2.27 -11.34 -2.88
C VAL A 88 -1.55 -11.79 -4.16
N VAL A 89 -1.51 -10.94 -5.18
CA VAL A 89 -0.87 -11.27 -6.47
C VAL A 89 0.65 -11.04 -6.45
N ALA A 90 1.16 -10.30 -5.45
CA ALA A 90 2.59 -10.07 -5.31
C ALA A 90 3.36 -11.39 -5.15
N PRO A 91 4.45 -11.59 -5.90
CA PRO A 91 5.25 -12.80 -5.81
C PRO A 91 5.84 -12.95 -4.40
N SER A 92 5.81 -14.16 -3.86
CA SER A 92 6.45 -14.43 -2.56
C SER A 92 7.96 -14.20 -2.67
N PRO A 93 8.60 -13.51 -1.70
CA PRO A 93 8.05 -13.09 -0.40
C PRO A 93 7.46 -11.67 -0.37
N VAL A 94 7.43 -10.92 -1.47
CA VAL A 94 7.07 -9.48 -1.51
C VAL A 94 5.73 -9.20 -0.83
N GLY A 95 4.70 -10.00 -1.10
CA GLY A 95 3.39 -9.81 -0.46
C GLY A 95 3.44 -9.87 1.08
N LEU A 96 4.27 -10.74 1.65
CA LEU A 96 4.43 -10.88 3.10
C LEU A 96 5.11 -9.65 3.72
N TRP A 97 6.08 -9.06 3.03
CA TRP A 97 6.74 -7.83 3.48
C TRP A 97 5.78 -6.64 3.55
N PHE A 98 4.74 -6.61 2.72
CA PHE A 98 3.71 -5.58 2.74
C PHE A 98 2.52 -5.89 3.67
N ALA A 99 2.44 -7.08 4.26
CA ALA A 99 1.34 -7.44 5.15
C ALA A 99 1.15 -6.47 6.33
N PRO A 100 2.22 -5.98 7.02
CA PRO A 100 2.06 -4.99 8.08
C PRO A 100 1.43 -3.68 7.59
N ALA A 101 1.88 -3.17 6.43
CA ALA A 101 1.30 -1.98 5.83
C ALA A 101 -0.17 -2.19 5.46
N ALA A 102 -0.50 -3.33 4.85
CA ALA A 102 -1.87 -3.67 4.47
C ALA A 102 -2.82 -3.74 5.68
N LEU A 103 -2.37 -4.36 6.78
CA LEU A 103 -3.13 -4.43 8.03
C LEU A 103 -3.35 -3.04 8.62
N LEU A 104 -2.31 -2.20 8.66
CA LEU A 104 -2.43 -0.83 9.17
C LEU A 104 -3.36 0.03 8.31
N THR A 105 -3.32 -0.12 7.00
CA THR A 105 -4.22 0.59 6.08
C THR A 105 -5.67 0.15 6.30
N LEU A 106 -5.92 -1.15 6.47
CA LEU A 106 -7.25 -1.69 6.77
C LEU A 106 -7.79 -1.16 8.11
N LEU A 107 -6.97 -1.18 9.16
CA LEU A 107 -7.33 -0.64 10.47
C LEU A 107 -7.58 0.87 10.40
N GLY A 108 -6.76 1.60 9.65
CA GLY A 108 -6.88 3.05 9.47
C GLY A 108 -8.19 3.40 8.78
N TYR A 109 -8.55 2.68 7.72
CA TYR A 109 -9.84 2.83 7.06
C TYR A 109 -11.01 2.50 7.99
N ALA A 110 -10.94 1.40 8.75
CA ALA A 110 -11.99 1.01 9.68
C ALA A 110 -12.25 2.10 10.73
N VAL A 111 -11.19 2.73 11.25
CA VAL A 111 -11.28 3.88 12.16
C VAL A 111 -11.95 5.09 11.47
N THR A 112 -11.56 5.42 10.24
CA THR A 112 -12.16 6.54 9.47
C THR A 112 -13.66 6.34 9.22
N VAL A 113 -14.09 5.11 8.97
CA VAL A 113 -15.51 4.78 8.74
C VAL A 113 -16.31 4.78 10.05
N THR A 114 -15.73 4.29 11.14
CA THR A 114 -16.43 4.09 12.43
C THR A 114 -16.42 5.29 13.36
N GLY A 115 -15.43 6.19 13.25
CA GLY A 115 -15.30 7.34 14.14
C GLY A 115 -16.52 8.25 14.00
N ARG A 116 -17.53 8.15 14.87
CA ARG A 116 -18.83 8.86 14.77
C ARG A 116 -18.67 10.36 14.52
N GLY A 117 -19.50 10.89 13.62
CA GLY A 117 -19.60 12.34 13.38
C GLY A 117 -20.13 12.98 14.65
N GLN A 118 -19.29 13.71 15.35
CA GLN A 118 -19.77 14.62 16.36
C GLN A 118 -20.20 15.87 15.58
N PRO A 119 -21.49 16.26 15.62
CA PRO A 119 -21.94 17.44 14.90
C PRO A 119 -21.10 18.63 15.37
N ASP A 120 -20.69 19.46 14.40
CA ASP A 120 -20.03 20.74 14.64
C ASP A 120 -20.91 21.58 15.56
N SER A 121 -20.71 21.43 16.86
CA SER A 121 -21.18 22.38 17.87
C SER A 121 -20.18 23.53 17.87
N ALA A 122 -20.17 24.27 16.77
CA ALA A 122 -19.47 25.53 16.60
C ALA A 122 -20.31 26.45 15.70
N ALA A 123 -21.58 26.60 16.08
CA ALA A 123 -22.37 27.77 15.77
C ALA A 123 -22.65 28.48 17.11
N VAL A 124 -21.64 29.20 17.62
CA VAL A 124 -21.80 30.28 18.60
C VAL A 124 -20.76 31.35 18.27
#